data_AF-A0A2N6BZH0-F1
#
_entry.id   AF-A0A2N6BZH0-F1
#
_cell.length_a   1.000
_cell.length_b   1.000
_cell.length_c   1.000
_cell.angle_alpha   90.00
_cell.angle_beta   90.00
_cell.angle_gamma   90.00
#
_symmetry.space_group_name_H-M   'P 1'
#
loop_
_entity.id
_entity.type
_entity.pdbx_description
1 polymer ?
#
loop_
_entity_poly.entity_id
_entity_poly.type
_entity_poly.pdbx_seq_one_letter_code
_entity_poly.pdbx_strand_id
1 'polypeptide(L)'
;MSKDIKVSTSHKGDIAVISIQGDVTAVTGEVIGNAYGSNDILNSPKILLQFDKDCYINSGGLASLIDIASEGRKKQQKIHAYGLSDHFQKIFHMVGLTRCIPIFTSEEAAMKDF
;
A
#
# COMPACT_ATOMS: atom_id res chain seq x y z
N MET A 1 -8.09 4.06 21.27
CA MET A 1 -6.74 3.46 21.22
C MET A 1 -6.52 3.06 19.78
N SER A 2 -5.43 3.53 19.16
CA SER A 2 -5.07 3.10 17.81
C SER A 2 -4.63 1.64 17.87
N LYS A 3 -4.99 0.81 16.88
CA LYS A 3 -4.48 -0.56 16.78
C LYS A 3 -3.00 -0.51 16.42
N ASP A 4 -2.20 -1.38 17.05
CA ASP A 4 -0.79 -1.57 16.66
C ASP A 4 -0.70 -1.95 15.19
N ILE A 5 0.25 -1.34 14.49
CA ILE A 5 0.51 -1.68 13.08
C ILE A 5 1.41 -2.91 13.01
N LYS A 6 1.05 -3.84 12.13
CA LYS A 6 1.90 -4.96 11.71
C LYS A 6 2.15 -4.85 10.22
N VAL A 7 3.44 -4.82 9.86
CA VAL A 7 3.88 -4.79 8.46
C VAL A 7 4.80 -5.97 8.22
N SER A 8 4.57 -6.70 7.14
CA SER A 8 5.47 -7.76 6.67
C SER A 8 5.69 -7.66 5.17
N THR A 9 6.88 -8.07 4.73
CA THR A 9 7.26 -8.15 3.33
C THR A 9 7.34 -9.62 2.90
N SER A 10 6.96 -9.89 1.66
CA SER A 10 7.11 -11.21 1.03
C SER A 10 7.18 -11.07 -0.48
N HIS A 11 7.40 -12.17 -1.19
CA HIS A 11 7.34 -12.21 -2.66
C HIS A 11 6.37 -13.28 -3.13
N LYS A 12 5.66 -12.97 -4.22
CA LYS A 12 4.84 -13.91 -4.99
C LYS A 12 5.29 -13.88 -6.44
N GLY A 13 6.22 -14.77 -6.78
CA GLY A 13 6.91 -14.71 -8.08
C GLY A 13 7.76 -13.45 -8.20
N ASP A 14 7.49 -12.64 -9.22
CA ASP A 14 8.17 -11.36 -9.48
C ASP A 14 7.50 -10.15 -8.80
N ILE A 15 6.45 -10.38 -8.01
CA ILE A 15 5.70 -9.35 -7.30
C ILE A 15 6.15 -9.30 -5.84
N ALA A 16 6.62 -8.15 -5.39
CA ALA A 16 6.85 -7.89 -3.99
C ALA A 16 5.55 -7.51 -3.29
N VAL A 17 5.30 -8.05 -2.11
CA VAL A 17 4.06 -7.85 -1.35
C VAL A 17 4.38 -7.21 -0.02
N ILE A 18 3.72 -6.09 0.29
CA ILE A 18 3.71 -5.46 1.61
C ILE A 18 2.34 -5.70 2.24
N SER A 19 2.28 -6.53 3.28
CA SER A 19 1.07 -6.75 4.07
C SER A 19 0.98 -5.75 5.20
N ILE A 20 -0.16 -5.07 5.32
CA ILE A 20 -0.40 -3.96 6.25
C ILE A 20 -1.66 -4.28 7.07
N GLN A 21 -1.50 -4.45 8.37
CA GLN A 21 -2.59 -4.70 9.32
C GLN A 21 -2.55 -3.68 10.45
N GLY A 22 -3.72 -3.19 10.88
CA GLY A 22 -3.84 -2.18 11.92
C GLY A 22 -3.99 -0.76 11.38
N ASP A 23 -3.69 0.24 12.20
CA ASP A 23 -3.98 1.64 11.86
C ASP A 23 -2.81 2.29 11.13
N VAL A 24 -3.08 2.91 9.98
CA VAL A 24 -2.12 3.68 9.18
C VAL A 24 -2.31 5.16 9.49
N THR A 25 -1.35 5.70 10.22
CA THR A 25 -1.34 7.08 10.72
C THR A 25 -0.02 7.75 10.37
N ALA A 26 0.17 9.02 10.73
CA ALA A 26 1.46 9.68 10.56
C ALA A 26 2.62 8.90 11.22
N VAL A 27 2.39 8.33 12.41
CA VAL A 27 3.42 7.62 13.18
C VAL A 27 3.66 6.22 12.60
N THR A 28 2.59 5.47 12.35
CA THR A 28 2.69 4.09 11.87
C THR A 28 3.02 4.01 10.37
N GLY A 29 2.78 5.08 9.60
CA GLY A 29 3.15 5.18 8.19
C GLY A 29 4.65 5.08 7.95
N GLU A 30 5.49 5.47 8.92
CA GLU A 30 6.95 5.30 8.85
C GLU A 30 7.33 3.82 8.75
N VAL A 31 6.61 2.92 9.44
CA VAL A 31 6.84 1.47 9.39
C VAL A 31 6.59 0.93 7.98
N ILE A 32 5.58 1.44 7.30
CA ILE A 32 5.26 1.06 5.91
C ILE A 32 6.33 1.62 4.97
N GLY A 33 6.75 2.87 5.17
CA GLY A 33 7.84 3.50 4.42
C GLY A 33 9.15 2.72 4.53
N ASN A 34 9.49 2.24 5.73
CA ASN A 34 10.66 1.42 5.98
C ASN A 34 10.57 0.06 5.27
N ALA A 35 9.40 -0.59 5.30
CA ALA A 35 9.17 -1.82 4.56
C ALA A 35 9.34 -1.61 3.04
N TYR A 36 8.78 -0.52 2.51
CA TYR A 36 8.94 -0.13 1.10
C TYR A 36 10.39 0.19 0.72
N GLY A 37 11.15 0.79 1.65
CA GLY A 37 12.57 1.11 1.47
C GLY A 37 13.53 -0.08 1.60
N SER A 38 13.04 -1.25 2.02
CA SER A 38 13.87 -2.44 2.15
C SER A 38 14.37 -2.95 0.79
N ASN A 39 15.55 -3.58 0.76
CA ASN A 39 16.14 -4.11 -0.48
C ASN A 39 15.23 -5.14 -1.19
N ASP A 40 14.39 -5.83 -0.44
CA ASP A 40 13.42 -6.81 -0.95
C ASP A 40 12.33 -6.16 -1.81
N ILE A 41 11.92 -4.94 -1.45
CA ILE A 41 10.90 -4.18 -2.16
C ILE A 41 11.52 -3.25 -3.20
N LEU A 42 12.61 -2.55 -2.83
CA LEU A 42 13.19 -1.46 -3.61
C LEU A 42 13.58 -1.87 -5.04
N ASN A 43 14.00 -3.11 -5.21
CA ASN A 43 14.46 -3.65 -6.49
C ASN A 43 13.34 -4.32 -7.31
N SER A 44 12.12 -4.38 -6.77
CA SER A 44 11.00 -5.05 -7.41
C SER A 44 10.22 -4.09 -8.31
N PRO A 45 10.02 -4.39 -9.60
CA PRO A 45 9.27 -3.52 -10.52
C PRO A 45 7.75 -3.56 -10.26
N LYS A 46 7.26 -4.60 -9.59
CA LYS A 46 5.85 -4.81 -9.24
C LYS A 46 5.72 -4.92 -7.72
N ILE A 47 4.87 -4.07 -7.14
CA ILE A 47 4.63 -4.03 -5.70
C ILE A 47 3.13 -4.12 -5.46
N LEU A 48 2.73 -5.01 -4.57
CA LEU A 48 1.37 -5.20 -4.12
C LEU A 48 1.24 -4.79 -2.66
N LEU A 49 0.41 -3.79 -2.39
CA LEU A 49 0.01 -3.40 -1.05
C LEU A 49 -1.24 -4.18 -0.66
N GLN A 50 -1.09 -5.08 0.31
CA GLN A 50 -2.18 -5.85 0.88
C GLN A 50 -2.63 -5.19 2.18
N PHE A 51 -3.82 -4.61 2.19
CA PHE A 51 -4.43 -4.06 3.40
C PHE A 51 -5.38 -5.07 4.03
N ASP A 52 -5.52 -5.00 5.35
CA ASP A 52 -6.61 -5.64 6.06
C ASP A 52 -7.91 -4.82 5.95
N LYS A 53 -9.07 -5.49 5.91
CA LYS A 53 -10.37 -4.82 5.76
C LYS A 53 -10.72 -3.92 6.95
N ASP A 54 -10.20 -4.24 8.14
CA ASP A 54 -10.40 -3.46 9.36
C ASP A 54 -9.30 -2.43 9.59
N CYS A 55 -8.46 -2.18 8.56
CA CYS A 55 -7.45 -1.13 8.56
C CYS A 55 -8.12 0.26 8.62
N TYR A 56 -7.66 1.08 9.56
CA TYR A 56 -8.03 2.49 9.66
C TYR A 56 -6.91 3.37 9.11
N ILE A 57 -7.24 4.37 8.30
CA ILE A 57 -6.29 5.30 7.70
C ILE A 57 -6.70 6.73 8.04
N ASN A 58 -5.80 7.53 8.60
CA ASN A 58 -6.04 8.97 8.80
C ASN A 58 -5.30 9.83 7.77
N SER A 59 -5.41 11.16 7.88
CA SER A 59 -4.75 12.10 6.97
C SER A 59 -3.22 11.93 6.91
N GLY A 60 -2.58 11.65 8.04
CA GLY A 60 -1.14 11.40 8.11
C GLY A 60 -0.75 10.10 7.43
N GLY A 61 -1.53 9.03 7.65
CA GLY A 61 -1.31 7.75 6.98
C GLY A 61 -1.50 7.84 5.46
N LEU A 62 -2.50 8.60 5.03
CA LEU A 62 -2.72 8.88 3.62
C LEU A 62 -1.54 9.64 2.99
N ALA A 63 -0.96 10.61 3.71
CA ALA A 63 0.24 11.32 3.24
C ALA A 63 1.42 10.35 3.04
N SER A 64 1.66 9.43 3.98
CA SER A 64 2.71 8.40 3.81
C SER A 64 2.48 7.52 2.58
N LEU A 65 1.23 7.16 2.27
CA LEU A 65 0.91 6.38 1.07
C LEU A 65 1.07 7.17 -0.22
N ILE A 66 0.79 8.48 -0.20
CA ILE A 66 1.06 9.39 -1.31
C ILE A 66 2.56 9.48 -1.58
N ASP A 67 3.38 9.55 -0.53
CA ASP A 67 4.85 9.59 -0.67
C ASP A 67 5.37 8.29 -1.31
N ILE A 68 4.88 7.13 -0.87
CA ILE A 68 5.20 5.83 -1.49
C ILE A 68 4.79 5.82 -2.98
N ALA A 69 3.58 6.30 -3.30
CA ALA A 69 3.11 6.38 -4.69
C ALA A 69 4.01 7.26 -5.56
N SER A 70 4.44 8.40 -5.02
CA SER A 70 5.33 9.36 -5.68
C SER A 70 6.70 8.75 -5.94
N GLU A 71 7.29 8.11 -4.93
CA GLU A 71 8.58 7.44 -5.05
C GLU A 71 8.54 6.26 -6.03
N GLY A 72 7.48 5.45 -5.97
CA GLY A 72 7.30 4.31 -6.88
C GLY A 72 7.27 4.77 -8.33
N ARG A 73 6.55 5.86 -8.60
CA ARG A 73 6.51 6.45 -9.94
C ARG A 73 7.88 6.94 -10.43
N LYS A 74 8.67 7.58 -9.58
CA LYS A 74 10.05 8.01 -9.92
C LYS A 74 10.94 6.83 -10.28
N LYS A 75 10.74 5.69 -9.60
CA LYS A 75 11.47 4.43 -9.82
C LYS A 75 10.85 3.54 -10.90
N GLN A 76 9.80 4.01 -11.59
CA GLN A 76 9.05 3.25 -12.60
C GLN A 76 8.48 1.92 -12.06
N GLN A 77 8.17 1.87 -10.77
CA GLN A 77 7.53 0.72 -10.13
C GLN A 77 6.01 0.80 -10.32
N LYS A 78 5.40 -0.34 -10.66
CA LYS A 78 3.94 -0.51 -10.66
C LYS A 78 3.50 -0.88 -9.25
N ILE A 79 2.67 -0.06 -8.63
CA ILE A 79 2.16 -0.31 -7.28
C ILE A 79 0.65 -0.50 -7.37
N HIS A 80 0.17 -1.70 -7.02
CA HIS A 80 -1.26 -2.01 -6.89
C HIS A 80 -1.63 -2.19 -5.42
N ALA A 81 -2.90 -1.97 -5.08
CA ALA A 81 -3.40 -2.20 -3.74
C ALA A 81 -4.69 -3.02 -3.73
N TYR A 82 -4.94 -3.79 -2.67
CA TYR A 82 -6.22 -4.44 -2.43
C TYR A 82 -6.49 -4.59 -0.93
N GLY A 83 -7.71 -5.01 -0.57
CA GLY A 83 -8.09 -5.34 0.80
C GLY A 83 -8.55 -4.14 1.65
N LEU A 84 -8.52 -2.93 1.11
CA LEU A 84 -9.11 -1.74 1.74
C LEU A 84 -10.63 -1.88 1.89
N SER A 85 -11.19 -1.34 2.97
CA SER A 85 -12.64 -1.20 3.12
C SER A 85 -13.23 -0.26 2.07
N ASP A 86 -14.51 -0.44 1.74
CA ASP A 86 -15.23 0.41 0.76
C ASP A 86 -15.15 1.91 1.11
N HIS A 87 -15.08 2.24 2.40
CA HIS A 87 -14.90 3.61 2.87
C HIS A 87 -13.55 4.19 2.41
N PHE A 88 -12.45 3.45 2.63
CA PHE A 88 -11.11 3.92 2.24
C PHE A 88 -10.87 3.85 0.73
N GLN A 89 -11.48 2.89 0.03
CA GLN A 89 -11.47 2.89 -1.43
C GLN A 89 -12.05 4.19 -2.00
N LYS A 90 -13.19 4.66 -1.47
CA LYS A 90 -13.80 5.94 -1.86
C LYS A 90 -12.91 7.13 -1.52
N ILE A 91 -12.28 7.14 -0.34
CA ILE A 91 -11.35 8.22 0.05
C ILE A 91 -10.16 8.28 -0.92
N PHE A 92 -9.54 7.15 -1.23
CA PHE A 92 -8.38 7.12 -2.15
C PHE A 92 -8.77 7.60 -3.54
N HIS A 93 -9.96 7.23 -4.01
CA HIS A 93 -10.48 7.73 -5.28
C HIS A 93 -10.69 9.26 -5.23
N MET A 94 -11.29 9.77 -4.16
CA MET A 94 -11.57 11.19 -3.97
C MET A 94 -10.29 12.05 -3.95
N VAL A 95 -9.22 11.55 -3.32
CA VAL A 95 -7.93 12.26 -3.29
C VAL A 95 -7.07 12.00 -4.53
N GLY A 96 -7.56 11.19 -5.48
CA GLY A 96 -6.86 10.89 -6.73
C GLY A 96 -5.70 9.89 -6.62
N LEU A 97 -5.52 9.25 -5.46
CA LEU A 97 -4.44 8.29 -5.22
C LEU A 97 -4.56 7.05 -6.11
N THR A 98 -5.79 6.70 -6.53
CA THR A 98 -6.06 5.59 -7.46
C THR A 98 -5.43 5.77 -8.84
N ARG A 99 -4.97 6.98 -9.20
CA ARG A 99 -4.25 7.23 -10.46
C ARG A 99 -2.81 6.75 -10.42
N CYS A 100 -2.23 6.65 -9.23
CA CYS A 100 -0.86 6.20 -9.01
C CYS A 100 -0.83 4.78 -8.45
N ILE A 101 -1.79 4.44 -7.60
CA ILE A 101 -1.95 3.11 -7.00
C ILE A 101 -3.36 2.60 -7.31
N PRO A 102 -3.56 1.89 -8.43
CA PRO A 102 -4.83 1.23 -8.72
C PRO A 102 -5.23 0.32 -7.54
N ILE A 103 -6.51 0.43 -7.12
CA ILE A 103 -7.07 -0.38 -6.04
C ILE A 103 -8.00 -1.42 -6.63
N PHE A 104 -7.83 -2.66 -6.19
CA PHE A 104 -8.61 -3.81 -6.63
C PHE A 104 -9.40 -4.41 -5.47
N THR A 105 -10.44 -5.15 -5.83
CA THR A 105 -11.33 -5.83 -4.88
C THR A 105 -10.74 -7.13 -4.32
N SER A 106 -9.70 -7.67 -4.96
CA SER A 106 -9.07 -8.94 -4.60
C SER A 106 -7.60 -8.97 -5.00
N GLU A 107 -6.86 -9.87 -4.38
CA GLU A 107 -5.47 -10.14 -4.73
C GLU A 107 -5.36 -10.59 -6.20
N GLU A 108 -6.22 -11.52 -6.61
CA GLU A 108 -6.18 -12.10 -7.95
C GLU A 108 -6.43 -11.06 -9.03
N ALA A 109 -7.34 -10.10 -8.78
CA ALA A 109 -7.57 -8.99 -9.69
C ALA A 109 -6.35 -8.08 -9.80
N ALA A 110 -5.73 -7.73 -8.66
CA ALA A 110 -4.54 -6.89 -8.65
C ALA A 110 -3.34 -7.56 -9.36
N MET A 111 -3.18 -8.87 -9.15
CA MET A 111 -2.09 -9.63 -9.74
C MET A 111 -2.23 -9.78 -11.26
N LYS A 112 -3.46 -9.92 -11.76
CA LYS A 112 -3.73 -10.05 -13.21
C LYS A 112 -3.47 -8.77 -14.00
N ASP A 113 -3.51 -7.61 -13.36
CA ASP A 113 -3.38 -6.30 -14.01
C ASP A 113 -1.93 -5.79 -14.13
N PHE A 114 -0.98 -6.39 -13.39
CA PHE A 114 0.44 -6.00 -13.42
C PHE A 114 1.10 -6.19 -14.80
#